data_AF-A0A7J8XII9-F1
#
_entry.id   AF-A0A7J8XII9-F1
#
_cell.length_a   1.000
_cell.length_b   1.000
_cell.length_c   1.000
_cell.angle_alpha   90.00
_cell.angle_beta   90.00
_cell.angle_gamma   90.00
#
_symmetry.space_group_name_H-M   'P 1'
#
loop_
_entity.id
_entity.type
_entity.pdbx_description
1 polymer ?
#
loop_
_entity_poly.entity_id
_entity_poly.type
_entity_poly.pdbx_seq_one_letter_code
_entity_poly.pdbx_strand_id
1 'polypeptide(L)'
;MKLSEIQRKCASKIHVNVTIDCCYKEKKIVKEKMVGNHKEEFGLLWDYAHELGPKTPKLSIKMVIQRLTVDSLPHFKRYYVCFDALRKG
;
A
#
# COMPACT_ATOMS: atom_id res chain seq x y z
N MET A 1 -11.91 -17.39 7.85
CA MET A 1 -11.55 -17.98 9.16
C MET A 1 -11.86 -16.99 10.29
N LYS A 2 -12.67 -17.40 11.26
CA LYS A 2 -13.02 -16.58 12.44
C LYS A 2 -11.84 -16.58 13.44
N LEU A 3 -11.72 -15.54 14.27
CA LEU A 3 -10.60 -15.42 15.23
C LEU A 3 -10.61 -16.55 16.27
N SER A 4 -11.79 -16.96 16.72
CA SER A 4 -11.98 -18.09 17.64
C SER A 4 -11.47 -19.42 17.07
N GLU A 5 -11.58 -19.63 15.76
CA GLU A 5 -11.05 -20.82 15.10
C GLU A 5 -9.52 -20.83 15.08
N ILE A 6 -8.89 -19.65 14.95
CA ILE A 6 -7.43 -19.50 14.96
C ILE A 6 -6.91 -19.84 16.35
N GLN A 7 -7.51 -19.23 17.38
CA GLN A 7 -7.19 -19.52 18.78
C GLN A 7 -7.33 -21.02 19.09
N ARG A 8 -8.45 -21.65 18.69
CA ARG A 8 -8.66 -23.09 18.89
C ARG A 8 -7.59 -23.93 18.19
N LYS A 9 -7.15 -23.55 16.98
CA LYS A 9 -6.07 -24.25 16.28
C LYS A 9 -4.72 -24.08 16.97
N CYS A 10 -4.41 -22.90 17.48
CA CYS A 10 -3.19 -22.66 18.26
C CYS A 10 -3.17 -23.51 19.54
N ALA A 11 -4.28 -23.56 20.27
CA ALA A 11 -4.40 -24.36 21.49
C ALA A 11 -4.32 -25.88 21.21
N SER A 12 -4.90 -26.35 20.11
CA SER A 12 -4.92 -27.79 19.79
C SER A 12 -3.65 -28.30 19.10
N LYS A 13 -3.03 -27.51 18.22
CA LYS A 13 -1.87 -27.96 17.43
C LYS A 13 -0.52 -27.55 18.02
N ILE A 14 -0.47 -26.40 18.68
CA ILE A 14 0.77 -25.79 19.18
C ILE A 14 0.78 -25.82 20.71
N HIS A 15 -0.33 -26.19 21.36
CA HIS A 15 -0.49 -26.22 22.81
C HIS A 15 -0.20 -24.87 23.49
N VAL A 16 -0.43 -23.78 22.77
CA VAL A 16 -0.26 -22.42 23.29
C VAL A 16 -1.62 -21.73 23.38
N ASN A 17 -1.91 -21.17 24.54
CA ASN A 17 -3.08 -20.32 24.73
C ASN A 17 -2.76 -18.88 24.30
N VAL A 18 -3.42 -18.42 23.25
CA VAL A 18 -3.25 -17.07 22.70
C VAL A 18 -4.51 -16.24 22.92
N THR A 19 -4.35 -14.96 23.23
CA THR A 19 -5.46 -14.01 23.32
C THR A 19 -6.06 -13.73 21.94
N ILE A 20 -7.34 -13.37 21.88
CA ILE A 20 -8.02 -12.97 20.63
C ILE A 20 -7.32 -11.79 19.95
N ASP A 21 -6.81 -10.82 20.71
CA ASP A 21 -6.06 -9.68 20.16
C ASP A 21 -4.80 -10.09 19.40
N CYS A 22 -4.09 -11.11 19.91
CA CYS A 22 -2.92 -11.65 19.24
C CYS A 22 -3.32 -12.29 17.90
N CYS A 23 -4.39 -13.10 17.90
CA CYS A 23 -4.93 -13.70 16.69
C CYS A 23 -5.38 -12.64 15.66
N TYR A 24 -5.94 -11.52 16.13
CA TYR A 24 -6.35 -10.42 15.27
C TYR A 24 -5.16 -9.72 14.61
N LYS A 25 -4.14 -9.35 15.39
CA LYS A 25 -2.92 -8.70 14.90
C LYS A 25 -2.21 -9.56 13.86
N GLU A 26 -1.99 -10.83 14.17
CA GLU A 26 -1.32 -11.76 13.24
C GLU A 26 -2.15 -11.98 11.98
N LYS A 27 -3.47 -12.15 12.10
CA LYS A 27 -4.34 -12.26 10.93
C LYS A 27 -4.28 -11.00 10.06
N LYS A 28 -4.18 -9.81 10.65
CA LYS A 28 -4.01 -8.55 9.92
C LYS A 28 -2.68 -8.52 9.18
N ILE A 29 -1.57 -8.86 9.84
CA ILE A 29 -0.23 -8.89 9.23
C ILE A 29 -0.19 -9.90 8.07
N VAL A 30 -0.72 -11.10 8.26
CA VAL A 30 -0.77 -12.12 7.20
C VAL A 30 -1.62 -11.63 6.02
N LYS A 31 -2.75 -10.96 6.29
CA LYS A 31 -3.59 -10.39 5.24
C LYS A 31 -2.86 -9.29 4.46
N GLU A 32 -2.17 -8.39 5.16
CA GLU A 32 -1.36 -7.33 4.54
C GLU A 32 -0.21 -7.92 3.70
N LYS A 33 0.44 -8.99 4.16
CA LYS A 33 1.48 -9.68 3.37
C LYS A 33 0.93 -10.42 2.15
N MET A 34 -0.24 -11.07 2.27
CA MET A 34 -0.81 -11.88 1.20
C MET A 34 -1.47 -11.05 0.09
N VAL A 35 -2.20 -9.99 0.46
CA VAL A 35 -2.86 -9.09 -0.50
C VAL A 35 -1.88 -8.07 -1.07
N GLY A 36 -0.73 -7.88 -0.41
CA GLY A 36 0.18 -6.78 -0.68
C GLY A 36 -0.20 -5.56 0.14
N ASN A 37 0.82 -4.82 0.57
CA ASN A 37 0.62 -3.53 1.21
C ASN A 37 0.57 -2.48 0.12
N HIS A 38 -0.61 -1.93 -0.17
CA HIS A 38 -0.77 -0.83 -1.14
C HIS A 38 0.21 0.32 -0.86
N LYS A 39 0.61 0.50 0.41
CA LYS A 39 1.59 1.51 0.81
C LYS A 39 2.96 1.33 0.13
N GLU A 40 3.41 0.10 -0.08
CA GLU A 40 4.68 -0.20 -0.78
C GLU A 40 4.52 0.04 -2.29
N GLU A 41 3.38 -0.38 -2.86
CA GLU A 41 3.05 -0.13 -4.27
C GLU A 41 2.98 1.38 -4.59
N PHE A 42 2.45 2.19 -3.67
CA PHE A 42 2.41 3.65 -3.80
C PHE A 42 3.78 4.32 -3.63
N GLY A 43 4.70 3.72 -2.86
CA GLY A 43 6.09 4.19 -2.78
C GLY A 43 6.77 4.12 -4.15
N LEU A 44 6.58 3.01 -4.86
CA LEU A 44 7.15 2.79 -6.20
C LEU A 44 6.66 3.83 -7.22
N LEU A 45 5.43 4.31 -7.12
CA LEU A 45 4.91 5.37 -7.99
C LEU A 45 5.67 6.69 -7.85
N TRP A 46 6.13 7.02 -6.63
CA TRP A 46 6.92 8.23 -6.39
C TRP A 46 8.31 8.11 -7.03
N ASP A 47 8.98 6.98 -6.82
CA ASP A 47 10.29 6.71 -7.41
C ASP A 47 10.21 6.67 -8.94
N TYR A 48 9.17 6.03 -9.48
CA TYR A 48 8.92 5.96 -10.92
C TYR A 48 8.69 7.34 -11.54
N ALA A 49 7.92 8.21 -10.87
CA ALA A 49 7.72 9.59 -11.31
C ALA A 49 9.04 10.39 -11.32
N HIS A 50 9.87 10.20 -10.30
CA HIS A 50 11.16 10.86 -10.18
C HIS A 50 12.14 10.40 -11.28
N GLU A 51 12.17 9.10 -11.59
CA GLU A 51 13.03 8.56 -12.64
C GLU A 51 12.61 8.96 -14.06
N LEU A 52 11.30 9.03 -14.32
CA LEU A 52 10.78 9.33 -15.66
C LEU A 52 10.94 10.81 -16.06
N GLY A 53 10.89 11.73 -15.09
CA GLY A 53 11.03 13.17 -15.33
C GLY A 53 12.25 13.54 -16.20
N PRO A 54 13.48 13.17 -15.80
CA PRO A 54 14.69 13.50 -16.54
C PRO A 54 14.87 12.66 -17.82
N LYS A 55 14.42 11.40 -17.83
CA LYS A 55 14.63 10.48 -18.98
C LYS A 55 13.71 10.80 -20.16
N THR A 56 12.56 11.40 -19.91
CA THR A 56 11.57 11.74 -20.94
C THR A 56 11.11 13.19 -20.81
N PRO A 57 11.88 14.17 -21.34
CA PRO A 57 11.53 15.60 -21.28
C PRO A 57 10.18 15.92 -21.95
N LYS A 58 9.73 15.05 -22.86
CA LYS A 58 8.45 15.11 -23.57
C LYS A 58 7.30 14.48 -22.79
N LEU A 59 7.51 14.07 -21.54
CA LEU A 59 6.45 13.62 -20.64
C LEU A 59 6.20 14.69 -19.57
N SER A 60 4.95 15.05 -19.39
CA SER A 60 4.51 15.81 -18.21
C SER A 60 3.87 14.86 -17.21
N ILE A 61 4.54 14.64 -16.08
CA ILE A 61 4.05 13.81 -14.98
C ILE A 61 3.61 14.72 -13.84
N LYS A 62 2.36 14.56 -13.38
CA LYS A 62 1.83 15.26 -12.21
C LYS A 62 1.21 14.26 -11.25
N MET A 63 1.78 14.16 -10.05
CA MET A 63 1.19 13.38 -8.97
C MET A 63 0.58 14.31 -7.92
N VAL A 64 -0.69 14.06 -7.58
CA VAL A 64 -1.42 14.81 -6.56
C VAL A 64 -1.54 13.96 -5.32
N ILE A 65 -0.99 14.46 -4.23
CA ILE A 65 -1.08 13.87 -2.90
C ILE A 65 -1.94 14.76 -2.02
N GLN A 66 -2.84 14.15 -1.25
CA GLN A 66 -3.64 14.82 -0.24
C GLN A 66 -3.07 14.50 1.14
N ARG A 67 -2.80 15.53 1.94
CA ARG A 67 -2.49 15.42 3.37
C ARG A 67 -3.61 16.11 4.14
N LEU A 68 -4.19 15.44 5.13
CA LEU A 68 -5.26 16.00 5.97
C LEU A 68 -4.66 16.87 7.09
N THR A 69 -3.48 16.50 7.58
CA THR A 69 -2.67 17.25 8.54
C THR A 69 -1.17 17.14 8.17
N VAL A 70 -0.33 18.04 8.70
CA VAL A 70 1.13 18.04 8.43
C VAL A 70 1.77 16.70 8.80
N ASP A 71 1.32 16.09 9.89
CA ASP A 71 1.82 14.80 10.41
C ASP A 71 1.08 13.58 9.83
N SER A 72 0.01 13.78 9.04
CA SER A 72 -0.71 12.66 8.44
C SER A 72 0.09 12.02 7.31
N LEU A 73 -0.06 10.71 7.19
CA LEU A 73 0.48 9.99 6.04
C LEU A 73 -0.15 10.54 4.74
N PRO A 74 0.68 10.82 3.72
CA PRO A 74 0.20 11.29 2.44
C PRO A 74 -0.72 10.25 1.80
N HIS A 75 -1.94 10.68 1.44
CA HIS A 75 -2.88 9.87 0.69
C HIS A 75 -2.74 10.17 -0.80
N PHE A 76 -2.55 9.12 -1.59
CA PHE A 76 -2.53 9.23 -3.04
C PHE A 76 -3.91 9.66 -3.54
N LYS A 77 -3.96 10.72 -4.35
CA LYS A 77 -5.20 11.17 -4.97
C LYS A 77 -5.26 10.75 -6.44
N ARG A 78 -4.29 11.19 -7.23
CA ARG A 78 -4.22 10.94 -8.68
C ARG A 78 -2.79 11.00 -9.21
N TYR A 79 -2.55 10.25 -10.27
CA TYR A 79 -1.32 10.28 -11.07
C TYR A 79 -1.70 10.60 -12.52
N TYR A 80 -1.16 11.68 -13.06
CA TYR A 80 -1.38 12.11 -14.43
C TYR A 80 -0.07 11.99 -15.22
N VAL A 81 -0.17 11.37 -16.39
CA VAL A 81 0.92 11.25 -17.36
C VAL A 81 0.42 11.79 -18.69
N CYS A 82 1.08 12.81 -19.21
CA CYS A 82 0.77 13.37 -20.53
C CYS A 82 1.98 13.23 -21.44
N PHE A 83 1.80 12.57 -22.57
CA PHE A 83 2.80 12.47 -23.62
C PHE A 83 2.68 13.71 -24.52
N ASP A 84 3.78 14.41 -24.78
CA ASP A 84 3.78 15.61 -25.62
C ASP A 84 3.28 15.32 -27.05
N ALA A 85 3.44 14.09 -27.53
CA ALA A 85 2.88 13.61 -28.79
C ALA A 85 1.34 13.69 -28.84
N LEU A 86 0.66 13.56 -27.69
CA LEU A 86 -0.80 13.67 -27.56
C LEU A 86 -1.26 15.13 -27.35
N ARG A 87 -0.32 16.07 -27.23
CA ARG A 87 -0.62 17.49 -26.99
C ARG A 87 -0.80 18.28 -28.29
N LYS A 88 -0.29 17.75 -29.41
CA LYS A 88 -0.48 18.32 -30.76
C LYS A 88 -1.64 17.57 -31.43
N GLY A 89 -2.84 18.11 -31.27
CA GLY A 89 -3.99 17.78 -32.12
C GLY A 89 -3.86 18.41 -33.49
#